data_AF-A0A939UH18-F1
#
_entry.id   AF-A0A939UH18-F1
#
_cell.length_a   1.000
_cell.length_b   1.000
_cell.length_c   1.000
_cell.angle_alpha   90.00
_cell.angle_beta   90.00
_cell.angle_gamma   90.00
#
_symmetry.space_group_name_H-M   'P 1'
#
loop_
_entity.id
_entity.type
_entity.pdbx_description
1 polymer ?
#
loop_
_entity_poly.entity_id
_entity_poly.type
_entity_poly.pdbx_seq_one_letter_code
_entity_poly.pdbx_strand_id
1 'polypeptide(L)'
;MIKTTIEHKFAIGQIVWLIMRNRRGLWLVRKKRGFKITHLRFSISPIKTEALYWFDGHTSRFFEYEKDLFASLREAQAECDRLNGV
;
A
#
# COMPACT_ATOMS: atom_id res chain seq x y z
N MET A 1 -21.87 -21.95 10.97
CA MET A 1 -21.56 -21.07 9.83
C MET A 1 -20.37 -20.21 10.24
N ILE A 2 -19.15 -20.50 9.76
CA ILE A 2 -17.97 -19.71 10.12
C ILE A 2 -18.04 -18.39 9.35
N LYS A 3 -18.19 -17.27 10.05
CA LYS A 3 -18.04 -15.93 9.43
C LYS A 3 -16.56 -15.70 9.16
N THR A 4 -16.13 -15.93 7.93
CA THR A 4 -14.82 -15.48 7.47
C THR A 4 -14.84 -13.96 7.39
N THR A 5 -14.28 -13.29 8.39
CA THR A 5 -14.15 -11.83 8.39
C THR A 5 -12.86 -11.49 7.67
N ILE A 6 -12.97 -10.78 6.55
CA ILE A 6 -11.80 -10.31 5.81
C ILE A 6 -11.53 -8.87 6.22
N GLU A 7 -10.46 -8.67 6.98
CA GLU A 7 -10.05 -7.33 7.40
C GLU A 7 -9.34 -6.63 6.24
N HIS A 8 -9.93 -5.53 5.77
CA HIS A 8 -9.31 -4.62 4.81
C HIS A 8 -9.12 -3.25 5.46
N LYS A 9 -7.96 -2.65 5.22
CA LYS A 9 -7.54 -1.40 5.88
C LYS A 9 -8.02 -0.15 5.15
N PHE A 10 -8.44 -0.30 3.89
CA PHE A 10 -8.76 0.82 3.01
C PHE A 10 -10.02 0.55 2.18
N ALA A 11 -10.75 1.61 1.85
CA ALA A 11 -11.98 1.55 1.07
C ALA A 11 -11.75 1.79 -0.44
N ILE A 12 -12.66 1.28 -1.28
CA ILE A 12 -12.70 1.67 -2.70
C ILE A 12 -12.93 3.17 -2.77
N GLY A 13 -12.16 3.83 -3.63
CA GLY A 13 -12.19 5.27 -3.80
C GLY A 13 -11.32 6.05 -2.84
N GLN A 14 -10.77 5.41 -1.80
CA GLN A 14 -9.86 6.04 -0.88
C GLN A 14 -8.53 6.37 -1.55
N ILE A 15 -8.01 7.56 -1.25
CA ILE A 15 -6.66 7.96 -1.61
C ILE A 15 -5.69 7.42 -0.57
N VAL A 16 -4.66 6.74 -1.03
CA VAL A 16 -3.61 6.18 -0.17
C VAL A 16 -2.22 6.62 -0.64
N TRP A 17 -1.28 6.59 0.30
CA TRP A 17 0.12 6.94 0.08
C TRP A 17 0.98 5.68 0.14
N LEU A 18 2.08 5.67 -0.61
CA LEU A 18 3.02 4.57 -0.68
C LEU A 18 4.40 5.06 -0.28
N ILE A 19 5.17 4.17 0.33
CA ILE A 19 6.61 4.36 0.51
C ILE A 19 7.36 3.43 -0.44
N MET A 20 8.49 3.90 -0.94
CA MET A 20 9.33 3.12 -1.85
C MET A 20 10.78 3.29 -1.47
N ARG A 21 11.56 2.25 -1.71
CA ARG A 21 13.02 2.32 -1.55
C ARG A 21 13.68 2.78 -2.84
N ASN A 22 14.54 3.79 -2.77
CA ASN A 22 15.34 4.22 -3.91
C ASN A 22 16.61 3.36 -4.07
N ARG A 23 17.32 3.53 -5.19
CA ARG A 23 18.59 2.80 -5.48
C ARG A 23 19.72 3.08 -4.48
N ARG A 24 19.60 4.12 -3.67
CA ARG A 24 20.56 4.47 -2.60
C ARG A 24 20.18 3.87 -1.25
N GLY A 25 19.11 3.08 -1.20
CA GLY A 25 18.63 2.42 0.01
C GLY A 25 17.74 3.26 0.92
N LEU A 26 17.42 4.52 0.56
CA LEU A 26 16.55 5.40 1.34
C LEU A 26 15.08 5.17 1.01
N TRP A 27 14.24 5.26 2.04
CA TRP A 27 12.78 5.23 1.92
C TRP A 27 12.24 6.62 1.63
N LEU A 28 11.39 6.72 0.63
CA LEU A 28 10.79 7.97 0.20
C LEU A 28 9.28 7.82 0.06
N VAL A 29 8.55 8.82 0.56
CA VAL A 29 7.13 8.93 0.25
C VAL A 29 7.00 9.39 -1.18
N ARG A 30 6.21 8.67 -1.98
CA ARG A 30 5.92 9.09 -3.34
C ARG A 30 4.47 9.54 -3.48
N LYS A 31 4.28 10.84 -3.69
CA LYS A 31 3.05 11.39 -4.24
C LYS A 31 2.99 11.14 -5.74
N LYS A 32 2.55 9.97 -6.19
CA LYS A 32 1.97 9.85 -7.54
C LYS A 32 0.54 10.38 -7.45
N ARG A 33 0.11 11.20 -8.39
CA ARG A 33 -1.21 11.84 -8.35
C ARG A 33 -2.30 10.78 -8.19
N GLY A 34 -3.14 10.95 -7.17
CA GLY A 34 -4.47 10.33 -7.09
C GLY A 34 -4.51 8.81 -7.10
N PHE A 35 -3.64 8.11 -6.34
CA PHE A 35 -3.81 6.67 -6.13
C PHE A 35 -5.15 6.39 -5.47
N LYS A 36 -6.12 5.99 -6.28
CA LYS A 36 -7.45 5.61 -5.86
C LYS A 36 -7.52 4.10 -5.89
N ILE A 37 -7.96 3.47 -4.80
CA ILE A 37 -8.32 2.06 -4.83
C ILE A 37 -9.52 1.92 -5.76
N THR A 38 -9.38 1.19 -6.85
CA THR A 38 -10.47 0.95 -7.79
C THR A 38 -11.14 -0.39 -7.55
N HIS A 39 -10.36 -1.37 -7.09
CA HIS A 39 -10.86 -2.72 -6.84
C HIS A 39 -10.21 -3.31 -5.59
N LEU A 40 -11.02 -4.04 -4.83
CA LEU A 40 -10.59 -4.93 -3.76
C LEU A 40 -10.87 -6.36 -4.21
N ARG A 41 -9.84 -7.20 -4.25
CA ARG A 41 -10.01 -8.63 -4.50
C ARG A 41 -9.70 -9.41 -3.24
N PHE A 42 -10.53 -10.37 -2.92
CA PHE A 42 -10.29 -11.26 -1.80
C PHE A 42 -9.69 -12.57 -2.30
N SER A 43 -8.58 -12.97 -1.70
CA SER A 43 -7.99 -14.30 -1.89
C SER A 43 -8.34 -15.13 -0.67
N ILE A 44 -9.07 -16.22 -0.89
CA ILE A 44 -9.43 -17.19 0.14
C ILE A 44 -8.66 -18.46 -0.19
N SER A 45 -7.58 -18.71 0.55
CA SER A 45 -6.86 -19.98 0.50
C SER A 45 -7.06 -20.73 1.82
N PRO A 46 -6.86 -22.07 1.85
CA PRO A 46 -6.94 -22.85 3.09
C PRO A 46 -5.95 -22.40 4.17
N ILE A 47 -4.89 -21.69 3.78
CA ILE A 47 -3.77 -21.29 4.63
C ILE A 47 -3.92 -19.84 5.10
N LYS A 48 -4.49 -18.97 4.24
CA LYS A 48 -4.57 -17.54 4.48
C LYS A 48 -5.74 -16.92 3.72
N THR A 49 -6.44 -16.02 4.40
CA THR A 49 -7.38 -15.10 3.75
C THR A 49 -6.75 -13.71 3.70
N GLU A 50 -6.70 -13.10 2.52
CA GLU A 50 -6.11 -11.77 2.36
C GLU A 50 -6.86 -10.90 1.34
N ALA A 51 -6.78 -9.58 1.54
CA ALA A 51 -7.28 -8.59 0.59
C ALA A 51 -6.13 -8.09 -0.29
N LEU A 52 -6.36 -8.08 -1.59
CA LEU A 52 -5.47 -7.58 -2.63
C LEU A 52 -6.02 -6.25 -3.15
N TYR A 53 -5.20 -5.21 -3.11
CA TYR A 53 -5.56 -3.87 -3.54
C TYR A 53 -5.02 -3.59 -4.94
N TRP A 54 -5.88 -3.03 -5.80
CA TRP A 54 -5.50 -2.59 -7.14
C TRP A 54 -5.67 -1.08 -7.24
N PHE A 55 -4.67 -0.44 -7.83
CA PHE A 55 -4.56 1.00 -7.95
C PHE A 55 -4.56 1.41 -9.41
N ASP A 56 -5.18 2.55 -9.70
CA ASP A 56 -5.29 3.04 -11.07
C ASP A 56 -3.92 3.42 -11.67
N GLY A 57 -3.70 3.07 -12.93
CA GLY A 57 -2.69 3.68 -13.79
C GLY A 57 -1.21 3.28 -13.67
N HIS A 58 -0.77 2.35 -12.80
CA HIS A 58 0.68 2.07 -12.70
C HIS A 58 1.09 0.63 -12.34
N THR A 59 1.91 0.04 -13.21
CA THR A 59 2.95 -0.93 -12.82
C THR A 59 4.23 -0.14 -12.49
N SER A 60 4.82 -0.35 -11.31
CA SER A 60 6.13 0.26 -11.00
C SER A 60 7.22 -0.46 -11.79
N ARG A 61 7.45 -0.05 -13.05
CA ARG A 61 8.47 -0.66 -13.91
C ARG A 61 9.92 -0.38 -13.47
N PHE A 62 10.17 0.45 -12.45
CA PHE A 62 11.50 1.00 -12.16
C PHE A 62 11.95 0.96 -10.68
N PHE A 63 11.19 0.32 -9.78
CA PHE A 63 11.49 0.35 -8.35
C PHE A 63 11.50 -1.06 -7.76
N GLU A 64 12.53 -1.37 -6.98
CA GLU A 64 12.80 -2.73 -6.48
C GLU A 64 11.80 -3.20 -5.41
N TYR A 65 11.08 -2.28 -4.75
CA TYR A 65 10.10 -2.63 -3.72
C TYR A 65 9.10 -1.49 -3.46
N GLU A 66 7.81 -1.73 -3.75
CA GLU A 66 6.70 -0.90 -3.26
C GLU A 66 6.17 -1.55 -1.98
N LYS A 67 6.24 -0.83 -0.85
CA LYS A 67 5.84 -1.37 0.46
C LYS A 67 4.82 -0.44 1.09
N ASP A 68 3.84 -1.05 1.77
CA ASP A 68 2.92 -0.45 2.71
C ASP A 68 2.07 0.74 2.18
N LEU A 69 0.78 0.67 2.46
CA LEU A 69 -0.20 1.70 2.11
C LEU A 69 -0.51 2.50 3.37
N PHE A 70 -0.61 3.83 3.24
CA PHE A 70 -0.89 4.74 4.36
C PHE A 70 -2.12 5.58 4.05
N ALA A 71 -2.94 5.85 5.07
CA ALA A 71 -4.16 6.63 4.90
C ALA A 71 -3.86 8.12 4.69
N SER A 72 -2.71 8.60 5.17
CA SER A 72 -2.29 10.00 5.02
C SER A 72 -0.81 10.16 4.67
N LEU A 73 -0.47 11.32 4.09
CA LEU A 73 0.92 11.71 3.83
C LEU A 73 1.73 11.75 5.12
N ARG A 74 1.14 12.21 6.22
CA ARG A 74 1.80 12.33 7.52
C ARG A 74 2.26 10.96 8.03
N GLU A 75 1.38 9.96 7.94
CA GLU A 75 1.71 8.58 8.34
C GLU A 75 2.79 7.97 7.44
N ALA A 76 2.68 8.15 6.12
CA ALA A 76 3.69 7.69 5.20
C ALA A 76 5.07 8.32 5.48
N GLN A 77 5.09 9.62 5.80
CA GLN A 77 6.33 10.33 6.10
C GLN A 77 6.95 9.86 7.42
N ALA A 78 6.15 9.71 8.46
CA ALA A 78 6.63 9.19 9.75
C ALA A 78 7.26 7.80 9.61
N GLU A 79 6.68 6.92 8.78
CA GLU A 79 7.27 5.60 8.52
C GLU A 79 8.56 5.70 7.70
N CYS A 80 8.62 6.60 6.71
CA CYS A 80 9.86 6.87 5.98
C CYS A 80 10.98 7.32 6.91
N ASP A 81 10.71 8.28 7.80
CA ASP A 81 11.70 8.82 8.73
C ASP A 81 12.19 7.72 9.68
N ARG A 82 11.27 6.94 10.25
CA ARG A 82 11.59 5.77 11.08
C ARG A 82 12.48 4.76 10.36
N LEU A 83 12.19 4.46 9.10
CA LEU A 83 12.96 3.49 8.30
C LEU A 83 14.31 4.05 7.83
N ASN A 84 14.44 5.36 7.72
CA ASN A 84 15.71 6.03 7.40
C ASN A 84 16.56 6.34 8.64
N GLY A 85 16.01 6.15 9.85
CA GLY A 85 16.70 6.46 11.11
C GLY A 85 16.77 7.96 11.41
N VAL A 86 15.77 8.72 10.98
CA VAL A 86 15.59 10.16 11.24
C VAL A 86 14.62 10.38 12.39
#